data_AF-A0A1V5CKC1-F1
#
_entry.id   AF-A0A1V5CKC1-F1
#
_cell.length_a   1.000
_cell.length_b   1.000
_cell.length_c   1.000
_cell.angle_alpha   90.00
_cell.angle_beta   90.00
_cell.angle_gamma   90.00
#
_symmetry.space_group_name_H-M   'P 1'
#
loop_
_entity.id
_entity.type
_entity.pdbx_description
1 polymer ?
#
loop_
_entity_poly.entity_id
_entity_poly.type
_entity_poly.pdbx_seq_one_letter_code
_entity_poly.pdbx_strand_id
1 'polypeptide(L)'
;MLPDHRETIIEQIPLLSSDRGLDRRLRKELCRGEVRYYLVEKYLTSRPAIGFKRKEQIGKRRFERLKTGKDPKAENVRKKRWEFLWNSHSFRIDKYDGPVAGLLVLEAVLHKENDNVLLPTFCEVIREVTGDARYYWHPAAETADRKKASVSSRKNKASFYIVALVDLLGQGSELERFAGIPRTAKEKKAFSRVAQATFGTVERFRERIRLLNHALPRAHGVPDQLREKLTDAQARIAGKNLEPPIGYQFFTDLAMLKINLGGQRGYRPLISLYSLLRQLGLLILTLFAEGVLVRGAVDVGICTELNESDVYGQAVGRAYKLESQVAEHPRIVVGGCLVDYLTSFSGLRASEDAKAIIRSYSALLKGCLRQDTDGVTVLSYLDPILRRSYFEDEDSLRYVLKSACRSIQRQRSRSCGEENGLLNGRLTKVEEYFRREGCWENK
;
A
#
# COMPACT_ATOMS: atom_id res chain seq x y z
N MET A 1 -17.97 25.98 26.75
CA MET A 1 -17.75 26.61 25.43
C MET A 1 -16.62 25.86 24.73
N LEU A 2 -16.71 25.68 23.41
CA LEU A 2 -15.62 25.10 22.62
C LEU A 2 -14.41 26.06 22.62
N PRO A 3 -13.17 25.57 22.70
CA PRO A 3 -11.96 26.39 22.53
C PRO A 3 -11.89 26.99 21.11
N ASP A 4 -10.85 27.77 20.82
CA ASP A 4 -10.61 28.25 19.46
C ASP A 4 -10.58 27.07 18.49
N HIS A 5 -11.34 27.19 17.41
CA HIS A 5 -11.66 26.05 16.56
C HIS A 5 -11.88 26.46 15.11
N ARG A 6 -11.58 25.51 14.23
CA ARG A 6 -11.89 25.60 12.81
C ARG A 6 -13.20 24.89 12.52
N GLU A 7 -14.19 25.63 12.04
CA GLU A 7 -15.44 25.06 11.52
C GLU A 7 -15.33 24.78 10.01
N THR A 8 -15.71 23.56 9.61
CA THR A 8 -15.83 23.17 8.19
C THR A 8 -17.14 22.42 7.97
N ILE A 9 -17.94 22.86 6.99
CA ILE A 9 -19.10 22.10 6.50
C ILE A 9 -18.62 21.13 5.43
N ILE A 10 -18.92 19.84 5.61
CA ILE A 10 -18.44 18.76 4.76
C ILE A 10 -19.65 18.04 4.17
N GLU A 11 -19.73 18.02 2.84
CA GLU A 11 -20.65 17.18 2.07
C GLU A 11 -19.86 16.05 1.42
N GLN A 12 -20.30 14.80 1.60
CA GLN A 12 -19.66 13.61 1.04
C GLN A 12 -20.66 12.83 0.19
N ILE A 13 -20.20 12.44 -1.00
CA ILE A 13 -20.96 11.64 -1.95
C ILE A 13 -20.16 10.35 -2.19
N PRO A 14 -20.61 9.22 -1.63
CA PRO A 14 -19.99 7.92 -1.92
C PRO A 14 -20.10 7.61 -3.42
N LEU A 15 -19.00 7.14 -4.00
CA LEU A 15 -18.94 6.74 -5.40
C LEU A 15 -18.97 5.22 -5.49
N LEU A 16 -19.66 4.70 -6.51
CA LEU A 16 -19.68 3.27 -6.78
C LEU A 16 -18.26 2.78 -7.05
N SER A 17 -17.82 1.81 -6.27
CA SER A 17 -16.53 1.14 -6.43
C SER A 17 -16.76 -0.34 -6.70
N SER A 18 -16.07 -0.88 -7.70
CA SER A 18 -16.03 -2.33 -7.92
C SER A 18 -15.09 -3.06 -6.94
N ASP A 19 -14.38 -2.30 -6.08
CA ASP A 19 -13.40 -2.82 -5.13
C ASP A 19 -13.93 -2.68 -3.70
N ARG A 20 -14.08 -3.83 -3.02
CA ARG A 20 -14.63 -3.96 -1.68
C ARG A 20 -13.76 -3.30 -0.60
N GLY A 21 -12.45 -3.17 -0.83
CA GLY A 21 -11.51 -2.56 0.12
C GLY A 21 -11.36 -1.05 -0.05
N LEU A 22 -11.97 -0.47 -1.08
CA LEU A 22 -11.84 0.94 -1.42
C LEU A 22 -13.14 1.70 -1.12
N ASP A 23 -13.07 2.51 -0.07
CA ASP A 23 -14.04 3.54 0.21
C ASP A 23 -13.71 4.81 -0.59
N ARG A 24 -14.53 5.09 -1.61
CA ARG A 24 -14.31 6.21 -2.52
C ARG A 24 -15.42 7.24 -2.40
N ARG A 25 -15.05 8.50 -2.18
CA ARG A 25 -16.01 9.58 -1.95
C ARG A 25 -15.59 10.86 -2.63
N LEU A 26 -16.53 11.57 -3.24
CA LEU A 26 -16.36 12.99 -3.48
C LEU A 26 -16.62 13.74 -2.18
N ARG A 27 -15.83 14.79 -1.93
CA ARG A 27 -16.01 15.67 -0.79
C ARG A 27 -16.02 17.12 -1.25
N LYS A 28 -17.00 17.89 -0.76
CA LYS A 28 -17.05 19.34 -0.85
C LYS A 28 -16.89 19.90 0.57
N GLU A 29 -15.89 20.74 0.77
CA GLU A 29 -15.60 21.40 2.05
C GLU A 29 -15.87 22.89 1.90
N LEU A 30 -16.70 23.45 2.79
CA LEU A 30 -16.92 24.89 2.94
C LEU A 30 -16.31 25.34 4.26
N CYS A 31 -15.30 26.21 4.20
CA CYS A 31 -14.59 26.71 5.37
C CYS A 31 -14.35 28.22 5.18
N ARG A 32 -14.83 29.05 6.11
CA ARG A 32 -14.68 30.53 6.07
C ARG A 32 -15.08 31.16 4.71
N GLY A 33 -16.16 30.67 4.09
CA GLY A 33 -16.64 31.15 2.79
C GLY A 33 -15.96 30.53 1.57
N GLU A 34 -14.82 29.83 1.73
CA GLU A 34 -14.15 29.15 0.63
C GLU A 34 -14.70 27.74 0.41
N VAL A 35 -14.93 27.39 -0.86
CA VAL A 35 -15.36 26.04 -1.28
C VAL A 35 -14.21 25.30 -1.94
N ARG A 36 -13.90 24.11 -1.44
CA ARG A 36 -12.90 23.21 -2.03
C ARG A 36 -13.53 21.84 -2.31
N TYR A 37 -13.09 21.22 -3.41
CA TYR A 37 -13.57 19.90 -3.83
C TYR A 37 -12.43 18.89 -3.80
N TYR A 38 -12.75 17.69 -3.35
CA TYR A 38 -11.78 16.61 -3.21
C TYR A 38 -12.35 15.30 -3.72
N LEU A 39 -11.47 14.46 -4.27
CA LEU A 39 -11.69 13.02 -4.39
C LEU A 39 -10.94 12.35 -3.24
N VAL A 40 -11.67 11.63 -2.40
CA VAL A 40 -11.13 10.90 -1.25
C VAL A 40 -11.22 9.41 -1.53
N GLU A 41 -10.09 8.72 -1.38
CA GLU A 41 -10.00 7.27 -1.52
C GLU A 41 -9.38 6.73 -0.23
N LYS A 42 -10.17 6.02 0.58
CA LYS A 42 -9.71 5.34 1.79
C LYS A 42 -9.66 3.84 1.52
N TYR A 43 -8.46 3.29 1.56
CA TYR A 43 -8.23 1.87 1.44
C TYR A 43 -8.26 1.25 2.84
N LEU A 44 -9.26 0.41 3.06
CA LEU A 44 -9.49 -0.28 4.32
C LEU A 44 -8.54 -1.46 4.43
N THR A 45 -7.98 -1.64 5.61
CA THR A 45 -7.14 -2.79 5.93
C THR A 45 -7.73 -3.52 7.13
N SER A 46 -7.23 -4.71 7.43
CA SER A 46 -7.70 -5.52 8.56
C SER A 46 -7.60 -4.80 9.92
N ARG A 47 -6.79 -3.74 10.00
CA ARG A 47 -6.73 -2.80 11.13
C ARG A 47 -7.12 -1.40 10.64
N PRO A 48 -8.31 -0.86 10.97
CA PRO A 48 -8.78 0.44 10.47
C PRO A 48 -7.82 1.63 10.66
N ALA A 49 -6.89 1.53 11.61
CA ALA A 49 -5.81 2.48 11.88
C ALA A 49 -4.68 2.47 10.83
N ILE A 50 -4.44 1.35 10.14
CA ILE A 50 -3.47 1.22 9.03
C ILE A 50 -4.21 1.43 7.71
N GLY A 51 -5.01 2.50 7.58
CA GLY A 51 -5.73 2.81 6.35
C GLY A 51 -4.89 3.71 5.44
N PHE A 52 -4.85 3.46 4.14
CA PHE A 52 -4.31 4.45 3.21
C PHE A 52 -5.40 5.43 2.86
N LYS A 53 -5.16 6.72 3.06
CA LYS A 53 -6.07 7.76 2.62
C LYS A 53 -5.37 8.60 1.57
N ARG A 54 -6.03 8.75 0.43
CA ARG A 54 -5.69 9.73 -0.58
C ARG A 54 -6.73 10.83 -0.54
N LYS A 55 -6.31 12.09 -0.50
CA LYS A 55 -7.17 13.27 -0.65
C LYS A 55 -6.66 14.13 -1.80
N GLU A 56 -7.14 13.87 -3.01
CA GLU A 56 -6.81 14.69 -4.19
C GLU A 56 -7.73 15.92 -4.27
N GLN A 57 -7.18 17.12 -4.28
CA GLN A 57 -7.95 18.33 -4.60
C GLN A 57 -8.29 18.36 -6.09
N ILE A 58 -9.57 18.58 -6.42
CA ILE A 58 -10.08 18.58 -7.80
C ILE A 58 -10.84 19.88 -8.11
N GLY A 59 -10.90 20.25 -9.38
CA GLY A 59 -11.72 21.38 -9.82
C GLY A 59 -13.22 21.05 -9.89
N LYS A 60 -14.08 22.08 -9.78
CA LYS A 60 -15.55 21.97 -9.82
C LYS A 60 -16.06 21.15 -11.01
N ARG A 61 -15.51 21.38 -12.21
CA ARG A 61 -15.88 20.62 -13.43
C ARG A 61 -15.64 19.12 -13.28
N ARG A 62 -14.52 18.71 -12.68
CA ARG A 62 -14.20 17.29 -12.43
C ARG A 62 -15.07 16.70 -11.34
N PHE A 63 -15.39 17.48 -10.31
CA PHE A 63 -16.32 17.07 -9.25
C PHE A 63 -17.70 16.75 -9.82
N GLU A 64 -18.31 17.66 -10.59
CA GLU A 64 -19.64 17.43 -11.19
C GLU A 64 -19.65 16.24 -12.14
N ARG A 65 -18.58 16.06 -12.94
CA ARG A 65 -18.45 14.88 -13.80
C ARG A 65 -18.38 13.57 -13.02
N LEU A 66 -17.62 13.52 -11.92
CA LEU A 66 -17.48 12.31 -11.11
C LEU A 66 -18.74 12.02 -10.29
N LYS A 67 -19.54 13.04 -9.98
CA LYS A 67 -20.76 12.93 -9.18
C LYS A 67 -21.80 12.01 -9.81
N THR A 68 -21.77 11.84 -11.14
CA THR A 68 -22.62 10.88 -11.86
C THR A 68 -22.35 9.43 -11.50
N GLY A 69 -21.16 9.12 -10.96
CA GLY A 69 -20.78 7.81 -10.46
C GLY A 69 -21.15 7.56 -9.00
N LYS A 70 -22.12 8.31 -8.44
CA LYS A 70 -22.63 8.09 -7.07
C LYS A 70 -23.04 6.64 -6.91
N ASP A 71 -22.69 6.03 -5.77
CA ASP A 71 -23.21 4.71 -5.41
C ASP A 71 -24.73 4.82 -5.13
N PRO A 72 -25.59 4.15 -5.92
CA PRO A 72 -27.04 4.23 -5.75
C PRO A 72 -27.52 3.63 -4.43
N LYS A 73 -26.73 2.77 -3.78
CA LYS A 73 -27.06 2.15 -2.49
C LYS A 73 -26.59 2.99 -1.29
N ALA A 74 -25.90 4.10 -1.54
CA ALA A 74 -25.26 4.90 -0.53
C ALA A 74 -25.92 6.27 -0.38
N GLU A 75 -26.15 6.66 0.87
CA GLU A 75 -26.62 8.00 1.18
C GLU A 75 -25.50 9.03 1.18
N ASN A 76 -25.85 10.27 0.83
CA ASN A 76 -24.92 11.39 0.98
C ASN A 76 -24.77 11.68 2.47
N VAL A 77 -23.55 11.96 2.89
CA VAL A 77 -23.27 12.35 4.28
C VAL A 77 -22.96 13.83 4.33
N ARG A 78 -23.73 14.57 5.11
CA ARG A 78 -23.43 15.96 5.45
C ARG A 78 -23.10 16.05 6.92
N LYS A 79 -22.02 16.77 7.23
CA LYS A 79 -21.59 17.00 8.61
C LYS A 79 -20.95 18.36 8.78
N LYS A 80 -21.09 18.91 9.97
CA LYS A 80 -20.32 20.05 10.45
C LYS A 80 -19.18 19.54 11.32
N ARG A 81 -17.96 19.87 10.95
CA ARG A 81 -16.74 19.47 11.67
C ARG A 81 -16.15 20.67 12.40
N TRP A 82 -15.93 20.52 13.70
CA TRP A 82 -15.11 21.43 14.49
C TRP A 82 -13.78 20.76 14.79
N GLU A 83 -12.68 21.37 14.37
CA GLU A 83 -11.32 20.92 14.69
C GLU A 83 -10.70 21.92 15.66
N PHE A 84 -10.16 21.42 16.77
CA PHE A 84 -9.60 22.26 17.82
C PHE A 84 -8.46 21.56 18.56
N LEU A 85 -7.61 22.36 19.20
CA LEU A 85 -6.56 21.88 20.08
C LEU A 85 -7.06 21.94 21.53
N TRP A 86 -6.89 20.86 22.28
CA TRP A 86 -7.18 20.84 23.71
C TRP A 86 -6.15 19.96 24.43
N ASN A 87 -5.54 20.48 25.49
CA ASN A 87 -4.51 19.78 26.27
C ASN A 87 -3.43 19.10 25.39
N SER A 88 -2.89 19.86 24.43
CA SER A 88 -1.87 19.42 23.47
C SER A 88 -2.28 18.28 22.53
N HIS A 89 -3.57 17.93 22.46
CA HIS A 89 -4.11 16.94 21.52
C HIS A 89 -5.08 17.61 20.54
N SER A 90 -5.03 17.18 19.29
CA SER A 90 -5.99 17.63 18.27
C SER A 90 -7.25 16.79 18.36
N PHE A 91 -8.40 17.46 18.43
CA PHE A 91 -9.72 16.82 18.44
C PHE A 91 -10.53 17.24 17.23
N ARG A 92 -11.42 16.35 16.81
CA ARG A 92 -12.41 16.62 15.79
C ARG A 92 -13.79 16.21 16.31
N ILE A 93 -14.72 17.15 16.33
CA ILE A 93 -16.14 16.84 16.57
C ILE A 93 -16.86 16.91 15.23
N ASP A 94 -17.49 15.81 14.85
CA ASP A 94 -18.41 15.75 13.73
C ASP A 94 -19.85 15.73 14.24
N LYS A 95 -20.64 16.74 13.88
CA LYS A 95 -22.10 16.69 13.98
C LYS A 95 -22.68 16.32 12.62
N TYR A 96 -23.36 15.18 12.57
CA TYR A 96 -23.98 14.68 11.36
C TYR A 96 -25.38 15.27 11.17
N ASP A 97 -25.75 15.49 9.91
CA ASP A 97 -27.08 15.90 9.48
C ASP A 97 -27.79 14.75 8.73
N GLY A 98 -29.07 14.93 8.39
CA GLY A 98 -29.82 13.98 7.57
C GLY A 98 -30.34 12.76 8.35
N PRO A 99 -30.27 11.53 7.80
CA PRO A 99 -30.85 10.32 8.44
C PRO A 99 -30.28 9.98 9.82
N VAL A 100 -29.08 10.49 10.13
CA VAL A 100 -28.41 10.34 11.44
C VAL A 100 -28.24 11.70 12.13
N ALA A 101 -29.15 12.63 11.86
CA ALA A 101 -29.13 13.97 12.46
C ALA A 101 -29.09 13.89 13.99
N GLY A 102 -28.21 14.67 14.59
CA GLY A 102 -28.02 14.69 16.04
C GLY A 102 -26.96 13.70 16.55
N LEU A 103 -26.39 12.84 15.70
CA LEU A 103 -25.18 12.10 16.05
C LEU A 103 -23.98 13.05 16.12
N LEU A 104 -23.32 13.07 17.28
CA LEU A 104 -22.00 13.68 17.46
C LEU A 104 -20.95 12.60 17.66
N VAL A 105 -19.85 12.69 16.92
CA VAL A 105 -18.68 11.82 17.09
C VAL A 105 -17.47 12.68 17.41
N LEU A 106 -16.85 12.41 18.56
CA LEU A 106 -15.57 12.99 18.95
C LEU A 106 -14.46 12.02 18.53
N GLU A 107 -13.58 12.45 17.64
CA GLU A 107 -12.35 11.75 17.29
C GLU A 107 -11.17 12.47 17.95
N ALA A 108 -10.40 11.76 18.78
CA ALA A 108 -9.08 12.19 19.19
C ALA A 108 -8.06 11.80 18.11
N VAL A 109 -7.19 12.73 17.71
CA VAL A 109 -6.03 12.40 16.88
C VAL A 109 -4.91 11.95 17.83
N LEU A 110 -4.60 10.66 17.78
CA LEU A 110 -3.52 10.06 18.57
C LEU A 110 -2.19 10.24 17.84
N HIS A 111 -1.14 10.61 18.57
CA HIS A 111 0.23 10.61 18.05
C HIS A 111 0.96 9.29 18.37
N LYS A 112 0.47 8.52 19.37
CA LYS A 112 0.92 7.18 19.76
C LYS A 112 -0.28 6.33 20.21
N GLU A 113 -0.20 5.01 20.00
CA GLU A 113 -1.26 4.04 20.40
C GLU A 113 -1.55 4.01 21.92
N ASN A 114 -0.58 4.43 22.74
CA ASN A 114 -0.72 4.51 24.20
C ASN A 114 -0.79 5.97 24.69
N ASP A 115 -1.11 6.93 23.82
CA ASP A 115 -1.34 8.30 24.29
C ASP A 115 -2.51 8.27 25.29
N ASN A 116 -2.22 8.70 26.51
CA ASN A 116 -3.26 8.87 27.52
C ASN A 116 -4.03 10.14 27.19
N VAL A 117 -4.97 10.03 26.25
CA VAL A 117 -5.79 11.17 25.83
C VAL A 117 -6.82 11.45 26.89
N LEU A 118 -6.61 12.55 27.59
CA LEU A 118 -7.67 13.14 28.39
C LEU A 118 -8.73 13.69 27.45
N LEU A 119 -9.98 13.26 27.64
CA LEU A 119 -11.10 13.78 26.87
C LEU A 119 -11.48 15.17 27.40
N PRO A 120 -11.90 16.11 26.52
CA PRO A 120 -12.24 17.45 26.96
C PRO A 120 -13.40 17.40 27.97
N THR A 121 -13.22 18.03 29.13
CA THR A 121 -14.18 17.98 30.25
C THR A 121 -15.53 18.63 29.93
N PHE A 122 -15.59 19.42 28.86
CA PHE A 122 -16.83 20.02 28.35
C PHE A 122 -17.61 19.09 27.41
N CYS A 123 -17.10 17.89 27.11
CA CYS A 123 -17.78 16.86 26.35
C CYS A 123 -18.28 15.76 27.29
N GLU A 124 -19.58 15.54 27.34
CA GLU A 124 -20.14 14.35 27.97
C GLU A 124 -20.00 13.16 27.01
N VAL A 125 -19.24 12.14 27.42
CA VAL A 125 -18.97 10.96 26.59
C VAL A 125 -20.01 9.89 26.90
N ILE A 126 -20.97 9.72 26.00
CA ILE A 126 -22.05 8.74 26.15
C ILE A 126 -21.54 7.31 25.99
N ARG A 127 -20.65 7.07 25.00
CA ARG A 127 -20.09 5.74 24.69
C ARG A 127 -18.81 5.85 23.87
N GLU A 128 -17.82 5.01 24.17
CA GLU A 128 -16.66 4.80 23.28
C GLU A 128 -17.03 3.89 22.11
N VAL A 129 -16.72 4.32 20.88
CA VAL A 129 -17.08 3.62 19.63
C VAL A 129 -15.87 3.25 18.77
N THR A 130 -14.66 3.35 19.34
CA THR A 130 -13.40 2.97 18.69
C THR A 130 -13.46 1.50 18.25
N GLY A 131 -13.26 1.23 16.96
CA GLY A 131 -13.35 -0.13 16.40
C GLY A 131 -14.78 -0.69 16.19
N ASP A 132 -15.84 0.04 16.56
CA ASP A 132 -17.23 -0.37 16.31
C ASP A 132 -17.58 -0.13 14.83
N ALA A 133 -17.66 -1.22 14.05
CA ALA A 133 -17.92 -1.18 12.61
C ALA A 133 -19.23 -0.48 12.20
N ARG A 134 -20.17 -0.19 13.12
CA ARG A 134 -21.37 0.60 12.79
C ARG A 134 -21.09 2.10 12.63
N TYR A 135 -19.99 2.57 13.21
CA TYR A 135 -19.54 3.97 13.16
C TYR A 135 -18.51 4.19 12.04
N TYR A 136 -18.04 3.09 11.43
CA TYR A 136 -17.21 3.08 10.22
C TYR A 136 -18.05 2.55 9.06
N TRP A 137 -18.30 3.38 8.05
CA TRP A 137 -19.23 3.04 6.96
C TRP A 137 -18.85 1.74 6.21
N HIS A 138 -19.79 0.79 6.11
CA HIS A 138 -19.65 -0.46 5.34
C HIS A 138 -20.95 -0.89 4.65
N PRO A 139 -21.02 -0.84 3.30
CA PRO A 139 -21.92 -1.68 2.53
C PRO A 139 -21.11 -2.86 1.98
N ALA A 140 -21.23 -4.01 2.63
CA ALA A 140 -20.81 -5.27 2.03
C ALA A 140 -21.87 -5.67 1.00
N ALA A 141 -21.52 -5.60 -0.29
CA ALA A 141 -22.27 -6.25 -1.36
C ALA A 141 -21.37 -7.29 -2.03
N GLU A 142 -21.93 -8.48 -2.22
CA GLU A 142 -21.34 -9.62 -2.89
C GLU A 142 -20.89 -9.26 -4.32
N THR A 143 -19.75 -9.81 -4.73
CA THR A 143 -19.13 -9.57 -6.04
C THR A 143 -19.73 -10.53 -7.05
N ALA A 144 -20.31 -9.97 -8.11
CA ALA A 144 -20.40 -10.65 -9.38
C ALA A 144 -19.02 -10.63 -10.07
N ASP A 145 -18.62 -11.82 -10.53
CA ASP A 145 -17.43 -12.09 -11.33
C ASP A 145 -17.30 -11.14 -12.52
N ARG A 146 -16.08 -10.65 -12.77
CA ARG A 146 -15.76 -9.96 -14.02
C ARG A 146 -15.76 -10.99 -15.16
N LYS A 147 -16.58 -10.67 -16.17
CA LYS A 147 -16.76 -11.41 -17.42
C LYS A 147 -15.43 -11.86 -18.03
N LYS A 148 -15.33 -13.16 -18.29
CA LYS A 148 -14.34 -13.79 -19.17
C LYS A 148 -14.39 -13.11 -20.55
N ALA A 149 -13.28 -12.50 -20.96
CA ALA A 149 -13.05 -12.24 -22.37
C ALA A 149 -12.77 -13.58 -23.06
N SER A 150 -13.31 -13.74 -24.26
CA SER A 150 -13.19 -14.94 -25.08
C SER A 150 -11.72 -15.27 -25.37
N VAL A 151 -11.35 -16.53 -25.13
CA VAL A 151 -10.06 -17.12 -25.51
C VAL A 151 -9.92 -17.07 -27.03
N SER A 152 -9.28 -16.02 -27.54
CA SER A 152 -8.73 -16.04 -28.90
C SER A 152 -7.28 -16.48 -28.79
N SER A 153 -6.91 -17.53 -29.53
CA SER A 153 -5.55 -18.04 -29.64
C SER A 153 -4.60 -16.98 -30.22
N ARG A 154 -4.06 -16.10 -29.37
CA ARG A 154 -2.94 -15.22 -29.74
C ARG A 154 -1.68 -16.07 -29.69
N LYS A 155 -0.94 -16.13 -30.81
CA LYS A 155 0.42 -16.70 -30.83
C LYS A 155 1.25 -16.01 -29.74
N ASN A 156 1.75 -16.78 -28.77
CA ASN A 156 2.51 -16.27 -27.62
C ASN A 156 3.83 -15.65 -28.10
N LYS A 157 3.86 -14.32 -28.26
CA LYS A 157 5.07 -13.58 -28.63
C LYS A 157 5.90 -13.30 -27.39
N ALA A 158 7.18 -13.68 -27.42
CA ALA A 158 8.14 -13.28 -26.41
C ALA A 158 8.23 -11.74 -26.33
N SER A 159 8.26 -11.20 -25.12
CA SER A 159 8.39 -9.77 -24.83
C SER A 159 9.26 -9.56 -23.59
N PHE A 160 9.74 -8.34 -23.37
CA PHE A 160 10.43 -8.00 -22.13
C PHE A 160 9.42 -7.83 -21.00
N TYR A 161 9.76 -8.36 -19.82
CA TYR A 161 8.97 -8.23 -18.60
C TYR A 161 9.85 -7.81 -17.43
N ILE A 162 9.27 -7.00 -16.55
CA ILE A 162 9.74 -6.84 -15.18
C ILE A 162 8.90 -7.80 -14.33
N VAL A 163 9.56 -8.63 -13.52
CA VAL A 163 8.90 -9.60 -12.65
C VAL A 163 9.41 -9.39 -11.23
N ALA A 164 8.49 -9.28 -10.28
CA ALA A 164 8.77 -9.35 -8.86
C ALA A 164 8.14 -10.61 -8.27
N LEU A 165 8.91 -11.35 -7.48
CA LEU A 165 8.43 -12.44 -6.65
C LEU A 165 8.49 -12.01 -5.19
N VAL A 166 7.41 -12.27 -4.46
CA VAL A 166 7.27 -11.94 -3.04
C VAL A 166 6.73 -13.16 -2.33
N ASP A 167 7.55 -13.75 -1.48
CA ASP A 167 7.26 -14.90 -0.66
C ASP A 167 6.86 -14.49 0.76
N LEU A 168 5.83 -15.14 1.29
CA LEU A 168 5.30 -14.93 2.63
C LEU A 168 5.95 -15.92 3.60
N LEU A 169 6.75 -15.40 4.54
CA LEU A 169 7.58 -16.23 5.40
C LEU A 169 6.81 -16.80 6.60
N GLY A 170 7.24 -17.99 7.04
CA GLY A 170 6.85 -18.61 8.31
C GLY A 170 5.50 -19.35 8.30
N GLN A 171 4.79 -19.40 7.18
CA GLN A 171 3.49 -20.07 7.10
C GLN A 171 3.61 -21.60 7.03
N GLY A 172 4.51 -22.10 6.18
CA GLY A 172 4.77 -23.54 6.05
C GLY A 172 5.31 -24.18 7.33
N SER A 173 6.29 -23.53 7.97
CA SER A 173 6.91 -24.03 9.21
C SER A 173 5.91 -24.22 10.36
N GLU A 174 4.87 -23.37 10.45
CA GLU A 174 3.82 -23.55 11.46
C GLU A 174 2.94 -24.77 11.20
N LEU A 175 2.69 -25.11 9.93
CA LEU A 175 1.92 -26.29 9.54
C LEU A 175 2.74 -27.58 9.69
N GLU A 176 4.04 -27.54 9.42
CA GLU A 176 4.95 -28.68 9.53
C GLU A 176 5.17 -29.16 10.97
N ARG A 177 4.80 -28.35 11.98
CA ARG A 177 4.77 -28.78 13.40
C ARG A 177 3.87 -29.99 13.64
N PHE A 178 2.96 -30.28 12.72
CA PHE A 178 2.13 -31.48 12.74
C PHE A 178 2.76 -32.55 11.85
N ALA A 179 3.55 -33.46 12.45
CA ALA A 179 4.25 -34.53 11.73
C ALA A 179 3.31 -35.59 11.08
N GLY A 180 2.00 -35.51 11.29
CA GLY A 180 1.04 -36.46 10.75
C GLY A 180 -0.39 -35.92 10.73
N ILE A 181 -1.27 -36.66 10.06
CA ILE A 181 -2.69 -36.31 9.93
C ILE A 181 -3.35 -36.33 11.32
N PRO A 182 -3.99 -35.24 11.78
CA PRO A 182 -4.70 -35.18 13.06
C PRO A 182 -5.78 -36.27 13.20
N ARG A 183 -5.65 -37.16 14.20
CA ARG A 183 -6.58 -38.28 14.42
C ARG A 183 -7.53 -38.03 15.58
N THR A 184 -7.04 -37.44 16.66
CA THR A 184 -7.86 -37.18 17.86
C THR A 184 -8.62 -35.85 17.76
N ALA A 185 -9.72 -35.69 18.51
CA ALA A 185 -10.47 -34.42 18.57
C ALA A 185 -9.59 -33.25 19.06
N LYS A 186 -8.65 -33.53 19.97
CA LYS A 186 -7.68 -32.56 20.48
C LYS A 186 -6.69 -32.12 19.39
N GLU A 187 -6.12 -33.06 18.65
CA GLU A 187 -5.24 -32.77 17.51
C GLU A 187 -5.98 -32.01 16.41
N LYS A 188 -7.20 -32.42 16.05
CA LYS A 188 -8.03 -31.74 15.05
C LYS A 188 -8.32 -30.29 15.44
N LYS A 189 -8.62 -30.03 16.73
CA LYS A 189 -8.84 -28.67 17.25
C LYS A 189 -7.57 -27.84 17.26
N ALA A 190 -6.43 -28.43 17.63
CA ALA A 190 -5.14 -27.75 17.60
C ALA A 190 -4.72 -27.39 16.17
N PHE A 191 -4.82 -28.35 15.23
CA PHE A 191 -4.55 -28.15 13.81
C PHE A 191 -5.47 -27.08 13.22
N SER A 192 -6.78 -27.16 13.48
CA SER A 192 -7.74 -26.17 12.95
C SER A 192 -7.40 -24.75 13.39
N ARG A 193 -6.95 -24.56 14.63
CA ARG A 193 -6.53 -23.24 15.14
C ARG A 193 -5.30 -22.71 14.42
N VAL A 194 -4.28 -23.55 14.23
CA VAL A 194 -3.04 -23.15 13.52
C VAL A 194 -3.34 -22.90 12.04
N ALA A 195 -4.04 -23.82 11.38
CA ALA A 195 -4.42 -23.71 9.98
C ALA A 195 -5.26 -22.44 9.71
N GLN A 196 -6.24 -22.11 10.55
CA GLN A 196 -7.01 -20.86 10.43
C GLN A 196 -6.12 -19.61 10.56
N ALA A 197 -5.14 -19.62 11.47
CA ALA A 197 -4.20 -18.51 11.62
C ALA A 197 -3.29 -18.35 10.39
N THR A 198 -2.78 -19.46 9.85
CA THR A 198 -1.95 -19.50 8.65
C THR A 198 -2.74 -19.06 7.41
N PHE A 199 -3.90 -19.66 7.17
CA PHE A 199 -4.77 -19.31 6.05
C PHE A 199 -5.21 -17.84 6.10
N GLY A 200 -5.60 -17.35 7.27
CA GLY A 200 -5.95 -15.94 7.44
C GLY A 200 -4.77 -15.00 7.13
N THR A 201 -3.53 -15.41 7.37
CA THR A 201 -2.35 -14.62 7.01
C THR A 201 -2.09 -14.62 5.50
N VAL A 202 -2.21 -15.77 4.84
CA VAL A 202 -2.12 -15.89 3.38
C VAL A 202 -3.21 -15.08 2.69
N GLU A 203 -4.45 -15.14 3.18
CA GLU A 203 -5.57 -14.35 2.65
C GLU A 203 -5.32 -12.86 2.78
N ARG A 204 -4.90 -12.38 3.96
CA ARG A 204 -4.55 -10.96 4.18
C ARG A 204 -3.42 -10.50 3.26
N PHE A 205 -2.39 -11.31 3.08
CA PHE A 205 -1.29 -11.03 2.15
C PHE A 205 -1.80 -10.85 0.71
N ARG A 206 -2.64 -11.78 0.23
CA ARG A 206 -3.21 -11.72 -1.12
C ARG A 206 -4.16 -10.53 -1.28
N GLU A 207 -5.01 -10.26 -0.30
CA GLU A 207 -5.90 -9.10 -0.28
C GLU A 207 -5.13 -7.78 -0.31
N ARG A 208 -4.03 -7.69 0.44
CA ARG A 208 -3.15 -6.53 0.45
C ARG A 208 -2.60 -6.24 -0.94
N ILE A 209 -2.10 -7.26 -1.64
CA ILE A 209 -1.60 -7.09 -3.01
C ILE A 209 -2.73 -6.63 -3.95
N ARG A 210 -3.91 -7.27 -3.89
CA ARG A 210 -5.06 -6.88 -4.72
C ARG A 210 -5.45 -5.41 -4.50
N LEU A 211 -5.52 -4.99 -3.25
CA LEU A 211 -5.85 -3.63 -2.84
C LEU A 211 -4.81 -2.64 -3.37
N LEU A 212 -3.51 -2.89 -3.16
CA LEU A 212 -2.46 -2.00 -3.66
C LEU A 212 -2.45 -1.93 -5.20
N ASN A 213 -2.71 -3.05 -5.87
CA ASN A 213 -2.72 -3.11 -7.34
C ASN A 213 -3.88 -2.32 -7.96
N HIS A 214 -5.01 -2.25 -7.26
CA HIS A 214 -6.15 -1.42 -7.68
C HIS A 214 -5.96 0.05 -7.29
N ALA A 215 -5.35 0.30 -6.14
CA ALA A 215 -5.18 1.60 -5.52
C ALA A 215 -4.12 2.47 -6.21
N LEU A 216 -2.88 1.97 -6.23
CA LEU A 216 -1.70 2.76 -6.46
C LEU A 216 -1.62 3.31 -7.89
N PRO A 217 -1.95 2.54 -8.94
CA PRO A 217 -1.91 3.04 -10.32
C PRO A 217 -2.92 4.16 -10.62
N ARG A 218 -3.95 4.31 -9.77
CA ARG A 218 -4.98 5.35 -9.90
C ARG A 218 -4.77 6.52 -8.94
N ALA A 219 -4.02 6.28 -7.87
CA ALA A 219 -3.83 7.20 -6.77
C ALA A 219 -2.78 8.28 -7.06
N HIS A 220 -1.79 8.03 -7.92
CA HIS A 220 -0.75 9.01 -8.17
C HIS A 220 -0.60 9.26 -9.67
N GLY A 221 -0.77 10.53 -10.05
CA GLY A 221 -0.17 11.03 -11.29
C GLY A 221 1.35 11.15 -11.12
N VAL A 222 1.97 12.06 -11.85
CA VAL A 222 3.40 12.36 -11.68
C VAL A 222 3.71 12.63 -10.19
N PRO A 223 4.70 11.93 -9.59
CA PRO A 223 5.09 12.12 -8.18
C PRO A 223 5.43 13.57 -7.88
N ASP A 224 5.13 14.04 -6.67
CA ASP A 224 5.31 15.44 -6.29
C ASP A 224 6.78 15.87 -6.39
N GLN A 225 7.72 14.98 -6.03
CA GLN A 225 9.16 15.21 -6.17
C GLN A 225 9.60 15.42 -7.62
N LEU A 226 8.82 14.94 -8.59
CA LEU A 226 9.06 15.19 -10.01
C LEU A 226 8.33 16.44 -10.50
N ARG A 227 7.18 16.80 -9.92
CA ARG A 227 6.47 18.05 -10.26
C ARG A 227 7.30 19.29 -9.93
N GLU A 228 8.11 19.23 -8.88
CA GLU A 228 9.06 20.29 -8.53
C GLU A 228 10.18 20.46 -9.56
N LYS A 229 10.49 19.42 -10.34
CA LYS A 229 11.61 19.38 -11.29
C LYS A 229 11.20 19.52 -12.75
N LEU A 230 9.97 19.14 -13.08
CA LEU A 230 9.44 19.14 -14.44
C LEU A 230 8.61 20.39 -14.67
N THR A 231 8.63 20.91 -15.90
CA THR A 231 7.69 21.96 -16.30
C THR A 231 6.25 21.42 -16.32
N ASP A 232 5.24 22.29 -16.22
CA ASP A 232 3.82 21.88 -16.33
C ASP A 232 3.51 21.15 -17.63
N ALA A 233 4.21 21.48 -18.73
CA ALA A 233 4.07 20.76 -19.99
C ALA A 233 4.62 19.33 -19.87
N GLN A 234 5.81 19.17 -19.30
CA GLN A 234 6.46 17.86 -19.10
C GLN A 234 5.69 16.99 -18.10
N ALA A 235 5.20 17.56 -16.99
CA ALA A 235 4.38 16.85 -16.02
C ALA A 235 3.04 16.40 -16.65
N ARG A 236 2.42 17.23 -17.51
CA ARG A 236 1.24 16.82 -18.27
C ARG A 236 1.56 15.71 -19.27
N ILE A 237 2.71 15.74 -19.94
CA ILE A 237 3.13 14.67 -20.86
C ILE A 237 3.32 13.35 -20.09
N ALA A 238 4.02 13.38 -18.97
CA ALA A 238 4.22 12.21 -18.13
C ALA A 238 2.91 11.67 -17.54
N GLY A 239 1.99 12.55 -17.12
CA GLY A 239 0.70 12.19 -16.53
C GLY A 239 -0.43 11.85 -17.50
N LYS A 240 -0.23 12.04 -18.82
CA LYS A 240 -1.27 11.79 -19.86
C LYS A 240 -1.60 10.30 -20.05
N ASN A 241 -0.77 9.39 -19.57
CA ASN A 241 -0.94 7.95 -19.79
C ASN A 241 -1.26 7.26 -18.46
N LEU A 242 -2.39 6.54 -18.41
CA LEU A 242 -2.68 5.58 -17.35
C LEU A 242 -1.54 4.57 -17.28
N GLU A 243 -0.97 4.37 -16.09
CA GLU A 243 0.05 3.35 -15.87
C GLU A 243 -0.48 2.00 -16.37
N PRO A 244 0.32 1.22 -17.12
CA PRO A 244 -0.10 -0.12 -17.49
C PRO A 244 -0.33 -0.91 -16.20
N PRO A 245 -1.46 -1.64 -16.08
CA PRO A 245 -1.78 -2.35 -14.86
C PRO A 245 -0.67 -3.36 -14.55
N ILE A 246 -0.21 -3.36 -13.30
CA ILE A 246 0.68 -4.40 -12.81
C ILE A 246 -0.16 -5.69 -12.75
N GLY A 247 0.25 -6.71 -13.50
CA GLY A 247 -0.36 -8.03 -13.42
C GLY A 247 0.10 -8.72 -12.15
N TYR A 248 -0.74 -9.57 -11.56
CA TYR A 248 -0.31 -10.42 -10.45
C TYR A 248 -0.88 -11.84 -10.57
N GLN A 249 -0.16 -12.79 -9.98
CA GLN A 249 -0.55 -14.19 -9.85
C GLN A 249 -0.11 -14.69 -8.47
N PHE A 250 -0.88 -15.61 -7.90
CA PHE A 250 -0.54 -16.25 -6.63
C PHE A 250 -0.27 -17.73 -6.85
N PHE A 251 0.72 -18.24 -6.14
CA PHE A 251 1.00 -19.65 -6.01
C PHE A 251 1.23 -19.91 -4.51
N THR A 252 0.29 -20.58 -3.82
CA THR A 252 0.34 -20.74 -2.35
C THR A 252 0.61 -19.40 -1.61
N ASP A 253 1.74 -19.28 -0.92
CA ASP A 253 2.26 -18.16 -0.15
C ASP A 253 3.16 -17.23 -0.98
N LEU A 254 3.44 -17.58 -2.24
CA LEU A 254 4.19 -16.79 -3.21
C LEU A 254 3.25 -15.92 -4.05
N ALA A 255 3.62 -14.66 -4.23
CA ALA A 255 3.01 -13.75 -5.18
C ALA A 255 3.99 -13.35 -6.27
N MET A 256 3.55 -13.40 -7.52
CA MET A 256 4.25 -12.85 -8.68
C MET A 256 3.56 -11.58 -9.13
N LEU A 257 4.29 -10.46 -9.20
CA LEU A 257 3.86 -9.22 -9.83
C LEU A 257 4.64 -9.03 -11.14
N LYS A 258 3.99 -8.54 -12.20
CA LYS A 258 4.60 -8.48 -13.53
C LYS A 258 4.14 -7.29 -14.34
N ILE A 259 5.08 -6.72 -15.10
CA ILE A 259 4.83 -5.64 -16.06
C ILE A 259 5.31 -6.11 -17.43
N ASN A 260 4.39 -6.15 -18.39
CA ASN A 260 4.74 -6.35 -19.79
C ASN A 260 5.32 -5.04 -20.37
N LEU A 261 6.59 -5.06 -20.75
CA LEU A 261 7.27 -3.92 -21.39
C LEU A 261 7.09 -3.93 -22.92
N GLY A 262 6.51 -4.99 -23.48
CA GLY A 262 6.13 -5.08 -24.89
C GLY A 262 5.25 -3.90 -25.30
N GLY A 263 5.71 -3.14 -26.30
CA GLY A 263 5.02 -1.96 -26.79
C GLY A 263 5.20 -0.69 -25.95
N GLN A 264 5.89 -0.75 -24.80
CA GLN A 264 6.30 0.45 -24.08
C GLN A 264 7.52 1.11 -24.76
N ARG A 265 7.53 2.44 -24.84
CA ARG A 265 8.60 3.24 -25.47
C ARG A 265 8.91 4.48 -24.66
N GLY A 266 10.12 5.04 -24.85
CA GLY A 266 10.55 6.27 -24.19
C GLY A 266 10.57 6.12 -22.67
N TYR A 267 9.98 7.07 -21.94
CA TYR A 267 9.95 7.09 -20.47
C TYR A 267 8.95 6.12 -19.83
N ARG A 268 8.05 5.49 -20.60
CA ARG A 268 6.95 4.67 -20.04
C ARG A 268 7.40 3.49 -19.15
N PRO A 269 8.47 2.74 -19.49
CA PRO A 269 8.96 1.69 -18.62
C PRO A 269 9.40 2.19 -17.23
N LEU A 270 9.97 3.39 -17.16
CA LEU A 270 10.42 3.98 -15.90
C LEU A 270 9.24 4.33 -14.98
N ILE A 271 8.15 4.84 -15.55
CA ILE A 271 6.92 5.10 -14.80
C ILE A 271 6.36 3.79 -14.25
N SER A 272 6.25 2.76 -15.10
CA SER A 272 5.74 1.44 -14.70
C SER A 272 6.59 0.81 -13.59
N LEU A 273 7.91 0.88 -13.73
CA LEU A 273 8.83 0.36 -12.72
C LEU A 273 8.70 1.12 -11.40
N TYR A 274 8.56 2.45 -11.42
CA TYR A 274 8.37 3.24 -10.20
C TYR A 274 7.09 2.82 -9.47
N SER A 275 5.99 2.62 -10.20
CA SER A 275 4.72 2.12 -9.65
C SER A 275 4.89 0.76 -8.96
N LEU A 276 5.63 -0.17 -9.58
CA LEU A 276 5.93 -1.47 -8.97
C LEU A 276 6.80 -1.35 -7.72
N LEU A 277 7.90 -0.59 -7.77
CA LEU A 277 8.77 -0.41 -6.59
C LEU A 277 8.03 0.26 -5.44
N ARG A 278 7.15 1.22 -5.75
CA ARG A 278 6.26 1.86 -4.78
C ARG A 278 5.29 0.83 -4.17
N GLN A 279 4.66 -0.01 -4.99
CA GLN A 279 3.78 -1.08 -4.51
C GLN A 279 4.51 -2.06 -3.59
N LEU A 280 5.70 -2.52 -4.00
CA LEU A 280 6.51 -3.46 -3.22
C LEU A 280 6.98 -2.86 -1.89
N GLY A 281 7.42 -1.60 -1.90
CA GLY A 281 7.90 -0.95 -0.68
C GLY A 281 6.77 -0.66 0.31
N LEU A 282 5.57 -0.32 -0.18
CA LEU A 282 4.40 -0.18 0.68
C LEU A 282 3.89 -1.52 1.23
N LEU A 283 3.95 -2.56 0.40
CA LEU A 283 3.58 -3.93 0.76
C LEU A 283 4.43 -4.43 1.92
N ILE A 284 5.77 -4.43 1.77
CA ILE A 284 6.67 -4.92 2.82
C ILE A 284 6.51 -4.12 4.13
N LEU A 285 6.43 -2.80 4.04
CA LEU A 285 6.32 -1.94 5.22
C LEU A 285 5.01 -2.18 6.00
N THR A 286 3.88 -2.29 5.30
CA THR A 286 2.59 -2.52 5.98
C THR A 286 2.41 -3.94 6.49
N LEU A 287 2.99 -4.95 5.82
CA LEU A 287 3.03 -6.31 6.33
C LEU A 287 3.90 -6.39 7.60
N PHE A 288 5.06 -5.73 7.64
CA PHE A 288 5.88 -5.66 8.84
C PHE A 288 5.14 -5.01 10.01
N ALA A 289 4.39 -3.94 9.75
CA ALA A 289 3.54 -3.31 10.77
C ALA A 289 2.47 -4.26 11.35
N GLU A 290 2.00 -5.21 10.55
CA GLU A 290 1.06 -6.25 10.97
C GLU A 290 1.74 -7.48 11.61
N GLY A 291 3.07 -7.54 11.61
CA GLY A 291 3.85 -8.68 12.08
C GLY A 291 3.89 -9.84 11.09
N VAL A 292 3.82 -9.52 9.80
CA VAL A 292 3.93 -10.47 8.70
C VAL A 292 5.24 -10.22 7.97
N LEU A 293 6.08 -11.24 7.87
CA LEU A 293 7.37 -11.15 7.20
C LEU A 293 7.25 -11.59 5.75
N VAL A 294 7.87 -10.83 4.85
CA VAL A 294 7.98 -11.19 3.44
C VAL A 294 9.41 -11.04 2.97
N ARG A 295 9.77 -11.86 1.99
CA ARG A 295 11.03 -11.81 1.25
C ARG A 295 10.69 -11.72 -0.23
N GLY A 296 11.52 -11.07 -1.02
CA GLY A 296 11.24 -10.98 -2.45
C GLY A 296 12.43 -10.58 -3.27
N ALA A 297 12.23 -10.59 -4.59
CA ALA A 297 13.16 -10.02 -5.54
C ALA A 297 12.45 -9.52 -6.78
N VAL A 298 13.06 -8.56 -7.46
CA VAL A 298 12.59 -8.00 -8.73
C VAL A 298 13.71 -7.96 -9.75
N ASP A 299 13.42 -8.40 -10.97
CA ASP A 299 14.36 -8.34 -12.08
C ASP A 299 13.64 -8.23 -13.44
N VAL A 300 14.41 -8.01 -14.50
CA VAL A 300 13.93 -7.88 -15.89
C VAL A 300 14.47 -9.00 -16.77
N GLY A 301 13.69 -9.38 -17.79
CA GLY A 301 14.12 -10.37 -18.77
C GLY A 301 13.05 -10.68 -19.80
N ILE A 302 13.37 -11.59 -20.72
CA ILE A 302 12.46 -12.03 -21.77
C ILE A 302 11.52 -13.08 -21.21
N CYS A 303 10.21 -12.90 -21.41
CA CYS A 303 9.20 -13.90 -21.08
C CYS A 303 8.15 -14.04 -22.18
N THR A 304 7.37 -15.10 -22.10
CA THR A 304 6.19 -15.34 -22.91
C THR A 304 4.98 -15.53 -21.99
N GLU A 305 3.81 -15.05 -22.39
CA GLU A 305 2.55 -15.38 -21.72
C GLU A 305 2.14 -16.78 -22.16
N LEU A 306 1.96 -17.71 -21.21
CA LEU A 306 1.43 -19.04 -21.50
C LEU A 306 -0.11 -19.01 -21.60
N ASN A 307 -0.72 -18.15 -20.79
CA ASN A 307 -2.14 -17.79 -20.81
C ASN A 307 -2.30 -16.36 -20.26
N GLU A 308 -3.54 -15.84 -20.15
CA GLU A 308 -3.81 -14.45 -19.73
C GLU A 308 -3.17 -14.05 -18.38
N SER A 309 -2.86 -15.03 -17.51
CA SER A 309 -2.37 -14.79 -16.15
C SER A 309 -1.02 -15.41 -15.84
N ASP A 310 -0.48 -16.26 -16.71
CA ASP A 310 0.73 -17.04 -16.46
C ASP A 310 1.86 -16.59 -17.39
N VAL A 311 3.01 -16.27 -16.80
CA VAL A 311 4.19 -15.79 -17.53
C VAL A 311 5.35 -16.71 -17.22
N TYR A 312 6.01 -17.16 -18.28
CA TYR A 312 7.16 -18.04 -18.20
C TYR A 312 8.34 -17.44 -18.95
N GLY A 313 9.52 -17.47 -18.33
CA GLY A 313 10.74 -17.04 -18.99
C GLY A 313 11.83 -16.57 -18.03
N GLN A 314 12.81 -15.90 -18.61
CA GLN A 314 14.05 -15.54 -17.96
C GLN A 314 13.85 -14.60 -16.77
N ALA A 315 12.94 -13.62 -16.86
CA ALA A 315 12.69 -12.69 -15.77
C ALA A 315 12.16 -13.42 -14.52
N VAL A 316 11.26 -14.39 -14.72
CA VAL A 316 10.70 -15.23 -13.64
C VAL A 316 11.79 -16.05 -12.98
N GLY A 317 12.61 -16.76 -13.78
CA GLY A 317 13.71 -17.57 -13.26
C GLY A 317 14.78 -16.75 -12.53
N ARG A 318 15.07 -15.53 -12.99
CA ARG A 318 15.99 -14.60 -12.31
C ARG A 318 15.43 -14.11 -10.98
N ALA A 319 14.19 -13.62 -10.97
CA ALA A 319 13.53 -13.19 -9.76
C ALA A 319 13.45 -14.33 -8.73
N TYR A 320 13.18 -15.56 -9.17
CA TYR A 320 13.11 -16.73 -8.28
C TYR A 320 14.45 -17.04 -7.63
N LYS A 321 15.54 -17.05 -8.41
CA LYS A 321 16.88 -17.27 -7.87
C LYS A 321 17.27 -16.20 -6.86
N LEU A 322 17.00 -14.93 -7.16
CA LEU A 322 17.31 -13.83 -6.25
C LEU A 322 16.49 -13.89 -4.96
N GLU A 323 15.19 -14.19 -5.06
CA GLU A 323 14.31 -14.32 -3.90
C GLU A 323 14.75 -15.49 -3.01
N SER A 324 14.97 -16.67 -3.60
CA SER A 324 15.23 -17.90 -2.84
C SER A 324 16.66 -18.01 -2.32
N GLN A 325 17.66 -17.51 -3.06
CA GLN A 325 19.08 -17.72 -2.77
C GLN A 325 19.82 -16.48 -2.27
N VAL A 326 19.37 -15.27 -2.62
CA VAL A 326 20.11 -14.03 -2.32
C VAL A 326 19.42 -13.17 -1.27
N ALA A 327 18.08 -13.17 -1.24
CA ALA A 327 17.37 -12.28 -0.33
C ALA A 327 17.59 -12.63 1.14
N GLU A 328 17.71 -13.92 1.50
CA GLU A 328 18.09 -14.49 2.83
C GLU A 328 17.28 -14.07 4.07
N HIS A 329 16.99 -12.79 4.24
CA HIS A 329 16.19 -12.16 5.28
C HIS A 329 15.04 -11.35 4.67
N PRO A 330 14.09 -10.83 5.49
CA PRO A 330 12.98 -10.03 4.99
C PRO A 330 13.43 -8.72 4.32
N ARG A 331 13.53 -8.75 2.98
CA ARG A 331 13.87 -7.63 2.09
C ARG A 331 13.43 -7.94 0.66
N ILE A 332 13.49 -6.93 -0.22
CA ILE A 332 13.27 -7.09 -1.67
C ILE A 332 14.59 -6.83 -2.42
N VAL A 333 15.17 -7.89 -2.99
CA VAL A 333 16.41 -7.81 -3.79
C VAL A 333 16.13 -7.25 -5.18
N VAL A 334 17.05 -6.47 -5.72
CA VAL A 334 16.94 -5.87 -7.05
C VAL A 334 18.05 -6.45 -7.92
N GLY A 335 17.66 -7.16 -8.98
CA GLY A 335 18.58 -7.85 -9.88
C GLY A 335 19.47 -6.90 -10.68
N GLY A 336 20.69 -7.34 -10.98
CA GLY A 336 21.66 -6.56 -11.77
C GLY A 336 21.15 -6.21 -13.17
N CYS A 337 20.41 -7.12 -13.82
CA CYS A 337 19.84 -6.83 -15.14
C CYS A 337 18.83 -5.68 -15.11
N LEU A 338 18.07 -5.52 -14.01
CA LEU A 338 17.19 -4.37 -13.82
C LEU A 338 17.97 -3.06 -13.62
N VAL A 339 19.11 -3.12 -12.92
CA VAL A 339 20.01 -1.96 -12.76
C VAL A 339 20.65 -1.57 -14.10
N ASP A 340 21.09 -2.53 -14.89
CA ASP A 340 21.62 -2.32 -16.25
C ASP A 340 20.54 -1.73 -17.16
N TYR A 341 19.32 -2.27 -17.06
CA TYR A 341 18.16 -1.76 -17.79
C TYR A 341 17.89 -0.30 -17.45
N LEU A 342 17.90 0.09 -16.17
CA LEU A 342 17.79 1.49 -15.74
C LEU A 342 18.89 2.39 -16.33
N THR A 343 20.11 1.87 -16.40
CA THR A 343 21.28 2.61 -16.91
C THR A 343 21.21 2.83 -18.43
N SER A 344 20.58 1.90 -19.16
CA SER A 344 20.40 1.98 -20.62
C SER A 344 19.60 3.21 -21.10
N PHE A 345 18.81 3.83 -20.20
CA PHE A 345 18.01 5.01 -20.54
C PHE A 345 18.84 6.29 -20.76
N SER A 346 20.09 6.32 -20.29
CA SER A 346 20.96 7.50 -20.39
C SER A 346 21.32 7.88 -21.84
N GLY A 347 21.32 6.92 -22.77
CA GLY A 347 21.65 7.11 -24.19
C GLY A 347 20.47 7.11 -25.15
N LEU A 348 19.21 7.08 -24.65
CA LEU A 348 18.04 6.99 -25.52
C LEU A 348 17.84 8.27 -26.33
N ARG A 349 17.75 8.12 -27.67
CA ARG A 349 17.33 9.20 -28.56
C ARG A 349 15.85 9.52 -28.34
N ALA A 350 15.57 10.73 -27.86
CA ALA A 350 14.23 11.23 -27.60
C ALA A 350 14.16 12.75 -27.77
N SER A 351 12.94 13.32 -27.80
CA SER A 351 12.73 14.77 -27.73
C SER A 351 13.23 15.34 -26.40
N GLU A 352 13.54 16.64 -26.35
CA GLU A 352 14.05 17.28 -25.12
C GLU A 352 13.13 17.10 -23.90
N ASP A 353 11.81 17.23 -24.08
CA ASP A 353 10.84 16.97 -23.00
C ASP A 353 10.89 15.52 -22.50
N ALA A 354 11.05 14.57 -23.41
CA ALA A 354 11.13 13.16 -23.07
C ALA A 354 12.46 12.84 -22.36
N LYS A 355 13.57 13.46 -22.77
CA LYS A 355 14.86 13.35 -22.07
C LYS A 355 14.77 13.89 -20.65
N ALA A 356 14.09 15.02 -20.44
CA ALA A 356 13.88 15.60 -19.11
C ALA A 356 13.06 14.65 -18.20
N ILE A 357 11.99 14.05 -18.73
CA ILE A 357 11.18 13.04 -18.01
C ILE A 357 12.03 11.79 -17.69
N ILE A 358 12.74 11.25 -18.68
CA ILE A 358 13.62 10.08 -18.52
C ILE A 358 14.64 10.33 -17.41
N ARG A 359 15.38 11.43 -17.48
CA ARG A 359 16.40 11.79 -16.49
C ARG A 359 15.81 11.91 -15.09
N SER A 360 14.64 12.53 -14.96
CA SER A 360 13.98 12.75 -13.68
C SER A 360 13.49 11.45 -13.05
N TYR A 361 12.84 10.57 -13.83
CA TYR A 361 12.42 9.26 -13.34
C TYR A 361 13.60 8.31 -13.09
N SER A 362 14.64 8.32 -13.92
CA SER A 362 15.85 7.53 -13.67
C SER A 362 16.52 7.93 -12.36
N ALA A 363 16.60 9.23 -12.05
CA ALA A 363 17.14 9.70 -10.77
C ALA A 363 16.25 9.28 -9.58
N LEU A 364 14.92 9.39 -9.72
CA LEU A 364 13.96 8.94 -8.71
C LEU A 364 14.09 7.44 -8.41
N LEU A 365 14.15 6.63 -9.46
CA LEU A 365 14.30 5.17 -9.38
C LEU A 365 15.62 4.78 -8.73
N LYS A 366 16.73 5.42 -9.12
CA LYS A 366 18.03 5.20 -8.47
C LYS A 366 17.98 5.52 -6.97
N GLY A 367 17.28 6.57 -6.55
CA GLY A 367 17.08 6.88 -5.14
C GLY A 367 16.19 5.87 -4.38
N CYS A 368 15.37 5.08 -5.08
CA CYS A 368 14.62 3.98 -4.48
C CYS A 368 15.49 2.74 -4.23
N LEU A 369 16.74 2.71 -4.70
CA LEU A 369 17.65 1.57 -4.59
C LEU A 369 18.79 1.89 -3.62
N ARG A 370 19.26 0.89 -2.89
CA ARG A 370 20.42 1.01 -1.99
C ARG A 370 21.18 -0.31 -1.91
N GLN A 371 22.48 -0.26 -1.63
CA GLN A 371 23.24 -1.45 -1.25
C GLN A 371 22.99 -1.75 0.22
N ASP A 372 22.64 -3.00 0.53
CA ASP A 372 22.52 -3.47 1.90
C ASP A 372 23.91 -3.79 2.50
N THR A 373 23.96 -4.20 3.77
CA THR A 373 25.24 -4.45 4.49
C THR A 373 26.11 -5.54 3.86
N ASP A 374 25.51 -6.41 3.06
CA ASP A 374 26.17 -7.50 2.32
C ASP A 374 26.53 -7.10 0.87
N GLY A 375 26.38 -5.83 0.50
CA GLY A 375 26.67 -5.32 -0.84
C GLY A 375 25.59 -5.62 -1.88
N VAL A 376 24.52 -6.35 -1.51
CA VAL A 376 23.41 -6.66 -2.42
C VAL A 376 22.54 -5.41 -2.64
N THR A 377 22.18 -5.13 -3.88
CA THR A 377 21.24 -4.04 -4.20
C THR A 377 19.81 -4.45 -3.82
N VAL A 378 19.15 -3.61 -3.03
CA VAL A 378 17.81 -3.84 -2.51
C VAL A 378 16.91 -2.63 -2.76
N LEU A 379 15.60 -2.86 -2.73
CA LEU A 379 14.61 -1.79 -2.66
C LEU A 379 14.70 -1.10 -1.31
N SER A 380 15.02 0.20 -1.30
CA SER A 380 15.09 1.01 -0.09
C SER A 380 13.69 1.47 0.32
N TYR A 381 12.87 0.55 0.84
CA TYR A 381 11.45 0.81 1.17
C TYR A 381 11.24 1.85 2.28
N LEU A 382 12.28 2.19 3.03
CA LEU A 382 12.29 3.28 4.02
C LEU A 382 12.92 4.58 3.50
N ASP A 383 13.32 4.65 2.23
CA ASP A 383 13.86 5.89 1.66
C ASP A 383 12.82 7.03 1.71
N PRO A 384 13.22 8.29 2.00
CA PRO A 384 12.32 9.44 1.96
C PRO A 384 11.50 9.57 0.67
N ILE A 385 12.07 9.18 -0.49
CA ILE A 385 11.35 9.19 -1.78
C ILE A 385 10.08 8.35 -1.70
N LEU A 386 10.21 7.13 -1.18
CA LEU A 386 9.13 6.18 -1.10
C LEU A 386 8.17 6.51 0.04
N ARG A 387 8.67 6.88 1.22
CA ARG A 387 7.84 7.28 2.37
C ARG A 387 6.89 8.44 2.04
N ARG A 388 7.39 9.50 1.39
CA ARG A 388 6.56 10.64 0.94
C ARG A 388 5.53 10.24 -0.11
N SER A 389 5.76 9.14 -0.84
CA SER A 389 4.80 8.62 -1.81
C SER A 389 3.70 7.77 -1.17
N TYR A 390 3.87 7.32 0.08
CA TYR A 390 2.97 6.41 0.78
C TYR A 390 2.02 7.13 1.73
N PHE A 391 2.54 8.13 2.43
CA PHE A 391 1.86 8.80 3.54
C PHE A 391 1.76 10.29 3.27
N GLU A 392 0.55 10.84 3.39
CA GLU A 392 0.29 12.27 3.22
C GLU A 392 0.74 13.08 4.46
N ASP A 393 0.82 12.44 5.63
CA ASP A 393 1.17 13.05 6.91
C ASP A 393 2.20 12.23 7.70
N GLU A 394 3.00 12.91 8.52
CA GLU A 394 4.05 12.29 9.34
C GLU A 394 3.49 11.38 10.43
N ASP A 395 2.30 11.66 10.96
CA ASP A 395 1.67 10.86 12.02
C ASP A 395 1.36 9.43 11.52
N SER A 396 0.77 9.31 10.32
CA SER A 396 0.46 8.03 9.69
C SER A 396 1.73 7.22 9.41
N LEU A 397 2.78 7.87 8.89
CA LEU A 397 4.09 7.24 8.69
C LEU A 397 4.65 6.72 10.02
N ARG A 398 4.66 7.57 11.06
CA ARG A 398 5.19 7.23 12.37
C ARG A 398 4.44 6.06 13.01
N TYR A 399 3.11 6.02 12.90
CA TYR A 399 2.30 4.92 13.40
C TYR A 399 2.68 3.58 12.74
N VAL A 400 2.88 3.57 11.41
CA VAL A 400 3.29 2.37 10.68
C VAL A 400 4.70 1.94 11.07
N LEU A 401 5.66 2.87 11.16
CA LEU A 401 7.03 2.59 11.59
C LEU A 401 7.07 2.00 12.99
N LYS A 402 6.39 2.63 13.95
CA LYS A 402 6.30 2.15 15.32
C LYS A 402 5.66 0.76 15.42
N SER A 403 4.59 0.53 14.66
CA SER A 403 3.94 -0.78 14.58
C SER A 403 4.89 -1.86 14.03
N ALA A 404 5.69 -1.51 13.02
CA ALA A 404 6.69 -2.41 12.44
C ALA A 404 7.82 -2.73 13.44
N CYS A 405 8.43 -1.71 14.07
CA CYS A 405 9.45 -1.89 15.11
C CYS A 405 8.94 -2.79 16.24
N ARG A 406 7.73 -2.55 16.74
CA ARG A 406 7.13 -3.36 17.80
C ARG A 406 6.88 -4.79 17.37
N SER A 407 6.43 -5.00 16.14
CA SER A 407 6.21 -6.34 15.59
C SER A 407 7.53 -7.12 15.46
N ILE A 408 8.59 -6.48 14.96
CA ILE A 408 9.95 -7.05 14.89
C ILE A 408 10.44 -7.45 16.30
N GLN A 409 10.33 -6.55 17.27
CA GLN A 409 10.72 -6.81 18.67
C GLN A 409 9.95 -7.99 19.28
N ARG A 410 8.61 -8.00 19.12
CA ARG A 410 7.76 -9.08 19.64
C ARG A 410 8.11 -10.45 19.07
N GLN A 411 8.44 -10.52 17.78
CA GLN A 411 8.86 -11.77 17.15
C GLN A 411 10.21 -12.23 17.68
N ARG A 412 11.18 -11.34 17.85
CA ARG A 412 12.47 -11.67 18.47
C ARG A 412 12.34 -12.21 19.89
N SER A 413 11.49 -11.59 20.71
CA SER A 413 11.27 -12.04 22.10
C SER A 413 10.59 -13.41 22.23
N ARG A 414 9.90 -13.88 21.19
CA ARG A 414 9.22 -15.19 21.17
C ARG A 414 10.12 -16.33 20.70
N SER A 415 11.25 -16.01 20.08
CA SER A 415 12.17 -16.95 19.47
C SER A 415 13.18 -17.49 20.49
N CYS A 416 12.81 -18.54 21.25
CA CYS A 416 13.73 -19.31 22.12
C CYS A 416 14.06 -20.68 21.49
N GLY A 417 15.33 -20.97 21.17
CA GLY A 417 15.79 -22.25 20.56
C GLY A 417 16.77 -22.08 19.37
N GLU A 418 17.32 -23.16 18.80
CA GLU A 418 18.31 -23.13 17.71
C GLU A 418 17.73 -22.68 16.35
N GLU A 419 16.58 -23.22 15.90
CA GLU A 419 15.85 -22.72 14.71
C GLU A 419 15.46 -21.23 14.85
N ASN A 420 15.24 -20.81 16.10
CA ASN A 420 14.93 -19.45 16.48
C ASN A 420 16.16 -18.52 16.42
N GLY A 421 17.39 -19.05 16.45
CA GLY A 421 18.62 -18.30 16.25
C GLY A 421 18.76 -17.74 14.83
N LEU A 422 18.38 -18.54 13.82
CA LEU A 422 18.44 -18.12 12.41
C LEU A 422 17.40 -17.02 12.12
N LEU A 423 16.18 -17.17 12.62
CA LEU A 423 15.14 -16.13 12.51
C LEU A 423 15.55 -14.85 13.25
N ASN A 424 16.13 -14.96 14.44
CA ASN A 424 16.65 -13.81 15.18
C ASN A 424 17.79 -13.10 14.44
N GLY A 425 18.68 -13.83 13.78
CA GLY A 425 19.71 -13.25 12.92
C GLY A 425 19.11 -12.46 11.75
N ARG A 426 18.10 -13.04 11.07
CA ARG A 426 17.37 -12.36 9.98
C ARG A 426 16.65 -11.10 10.44
N LEU A 427 15.99 -11.14 11.60
CA LEU A 427 15.29 -9.98 12.18
C LEU A 427 16.27 -8.89 12.65
N THR A 428 17.47 -9.28 13.11
CA THR A 428 18.54 -8.33 13.44
C THR A 428 18.93 -7.49 12.22
N LYS A 429 19.10 -8.11 11.04
CA LYS A 429 19.38 -7.38 9.79
C LYS A 429 18.28 -6.38 9.43
N VAL A 430 17.00 -6.74 9.63
CA VAL A 430 15.86 -5.83 9.40
C VAL A 430 15.90 -4.64 10.36
N GLU A 431 16.15 -4.90 11.64
CA GLU A 431 16.25 -3.87 12.66
C GLU A 431 17.44 -2.92 12.41
N GLU A 432 18.59 -3.44 12.00
CA GLU A 432 19.74 -2.65 11.57
C GLU A 432 19.40 -1.73 10.39
N TYR A 433 18.67 -2.25 9.39
CA TYR A 433 18.18 -1.43 8.29
C TYR A 433 17.30 -0.28 8.78
N PHE A 434 16.31 -0.56 9.63
CA PHE A 434 15.46 0.48 10.20
C PHE A 434 16.26 1.53 10.98
N ARG A 435 17.28 1.12 11.75
CA ARG A 435 18.15 2.06 12.48
C ARG A 435 18.98 2.92 11.53
N ARG A 436 19.59 2.32 10.51
CA ARG A 436 20.38 3.03 9.50
C ARG A 436 19.56 4.09 8.77
N GLU A 437 18.29 3.80 8.50
CA GLU A 437 17.38 4.75 7.85
C GLU A 437 16.73 5.75 8.83
N GLY A 438 17.14 5.76 10.10
CA GLY A 438 16.60 6.66 11.13
C GLY A 438 15.11 6.42 11.42
N CYS A 439 14.62 5.21 11.18
CA CYS A 439 13.21 4.83 11.24
C CYS A 439 12.91 3.86 12.40
N TRP A 440 13.87 3.64 13.31
CA TRP A 440 13.69 2.77 14.46
C TRP A 440 13.14 3.53 15.68
N GLU A 441 11.87 3.29 16.02
CA GLU A 441 11.21 3.93 17.17
C GLU A 441 11.37 3.08 18.44
N ASN A 442 12.22 3.52 19.37
CA ASN A 442 12.37 2.96 20.71
C ASN A 442 11.30 3.57 21.65
N LYS A 443 10.04 3.13 21.59
CA LYS A 443 8.97 3.26 22.63
C LYS A 443 7.57 3.24 22.01
#